data_AF-A0A094A942-F1
#
_entry.id   AF-A0A094A942-F1
#
_cell.length_a   1.000
_cell.length_b   1.000
_cell.length_c   1.000
_cell.angle_alpha   90.00
_cell.angle_beta   90.00
_cell.angle_gamma   90.00
#
_symmetry.space_group_name_H-M   'P 1'
#
loop_
_entity.id
_entity.type
_entity.pdbx_description
1 polymer ?
#
loop_
_entity_poly.entity_id
_entity_poly.type
_entity_poly.pdbx_seq_one_letter_code
_entity_poly.pdbx_strand_id
1 'polypeptide(L)'
;MATPLGPLSTPLPPLPDDVFTSAQWSILLALMDTVVPRIVRASAASPSRAIDELVISEEEYGAIARATGREEGETLDAYLAERPSESEDFKGLLRRQLVSYAREDQRRPLMLILSILSTRPGSLLLTGYATPLDQLDIKSRTLILQSWGSHYIGAIRTLYNTLTSIGKMIHIKSSRLFPTITGFSAIPLKYSPGPSYEYTFLQFPESQSPAILDFDVVIVGSGLGGGISAKNLAEAGFSVLVVDKAYHYTSAQLPMTEAQGMIHLFENGGIIPSEDSSINVLTGSNFGGGGTVNWSASLQPQGFVRKEWAEDRHLPLFTSTTFQES
;
A
#
# COMPACT_ATOMS: atom_id res chain seq x y z
N MET A 1 -1.52 -23.15 -28.65
CA MET A 1 -0.73 -22.82 -27.44
C MET A 1 -1.74 -22.57 -26.34
N ALA A 2 -1.69 -23.33 -25.24
CA ALA A 2 -2.57 -23.08 -24.11
C ALA A 2 -2.24 -21.69 -23.53
N THR A 3 -3.24 -20.85 -23.37
CA THR A 3 -3.12 -19.56 -22.68
C THR A 3 -2.43 -19.83 -21.34
N PRO A 4 -1.34 -19.14 -20.97
CA PRO A 4 -0.77 -19.32 -19.64
C PRO A 4 -1.87 -19.02 -18.62
N LEU A 5 -2.23 -20.03 -17.83
CA LEU A 5 -3.17 -19.88 -16.74
C LEU A 5 -2.53 -18.91 -15.76
N GLY A 6 -3.05 -17.68 -15.71
CA GLY A 6 -2.63 -16.71 -14.71
C GLY A 6 -2.88 -17.22 -13.29
N PRO A 7 -2.33 -16.55 -12.27
CA PRO A 7 -2.61 -16.87 -10.88
C PRO A 7 -4.12 -16.91 -10.59
N LEU A 8 -4.52 -17.80 -9.67
CA LEU A 8 -5.89 -17.89 -9.17
C LEU A 8 -6.29 -16.56 -8.54
N SER A 9 -7.46 -16.06 -8.93
CA SER A 9 -7.97 -14.78 -8.43
C SER A 9 -8.16 -14.83 -6.91
N THR A 10 -7.63 -13.82 -6.23
CA THR A 10 -7.84 -13.60 -4.80
C THR A 10 -8.55 -12.26 -4.62
N PRO A 11 -9.90 -12.22 -4.62
CA PRO A 11 -10.64 -10.97 -4.60
C PRO A 11 -10.35 -10.16 -3.32
N LEU A 12 -10.49 -8.84 -3.42
CA LEU A 12 -10.35 -7.98 -2.24
C LEU A 12 -11.48 -8.28 -1.23
N PRO A 13 -11.21 -8.13 0.08
CA PRO A 13 -12.26 -8.19 1.09
C PRO A 13 -13.37 -7.16 0.80
N PRO A 14 -14.61 -7.40 1.27
CA PRO A 14 -15.71 -6.45 1.14
C PRO A 14 -15.30 -5.04 1.59
N LEU A 15 -15.90 -4.02 0.98
CA LEU A 15 -15.68 -2.64 1.40
C LEU A 15 -16.19 -2.45 2.84
N PRO A 16 -15.41 -1.82 3.74
CA PRO A 16 -15.86 -1.54 5.09
C PRO A 16 -16.97 -0.48 5.07
N ASP A 17 -17.85 -0.45 6.07
CA ASP A 17 -18.87 0.60 6.19
C ASP A 17 -18.27 2.00 6.19
N ASP A 18 -18.96 2.95 5.56
CA ASP A 18 -18.44 4.30 5.40
C ASP A 18 -18.66 5.08 6.69
N VAL A 19 -17.60 5.76 7.14
CA VAL A 19 -17.63 6.61 8.34
C VAL A 19 -17.45 8.08 8.00
N PHE A 20 -17.13 8.40 6.74
CA PHE A 20 -16.95 9.76 6.26
C PHE A 20 -18.26 10.31 5.69
N THR A 21 -18.53 11.58 5.94
CA THR A 21 -19.68 12.28 5.35
C THR A 21 -19.43 12.60 3.88
N SER A 22 -20.51 12.83 3.11
CA SER A 22 -20.40 13.23 1.69
C SER A 22 -19.57 14.51 1.49
N ALA A 23 -19.65 15.47 2.42
CA ALA A 23 -18.85 16.69 2.36
C ALA A 23 -17.35 16.42 2.58
N GLN A 24 -17.00 15.54 3.54
CA GLN A 24 -15.61 15.14 3.76
C GLN A 24 -15.05 14.39 2.54
N TRP A 25 -15.84 13.49 1.95
CA TRP A 25 -15.46 12.78 0.72
C TRP A 25 -15.24 13.74 -0.45
N SER A 26 -16.08 14.76 -0.61
CA SER A 26 -15.93 15.76 -1.67
C SER A 26 -14.60 16.52 -1.55
N ILE A 27 -14.26 17.02 -0.35
CA ILE A 27 -12.97 17.68 -0.11
C ILE A 27 -11.79 16.71 -0.33
N LEU A 28 -11.90 15.48 0.19
CA LEU A 28 -10.86 14.48 0.08
C LEU A 28 -10.58 14.12 -1.38
N LEU A 29 -11.62 13.89 -2.19
CA LEU A 29 -11.47 13.57 -3.60
C LEU A 29 -10.96 14.78 -4.40
N ALA A 30 -11.36 16.00 -4.04
CA ALA A 30 -10.79 17.19 -4.63
C ALA A 30 -9.28 17.34 -4.35
N LEU A 31 -8.83 16.93 -3.15
CA LEU A 31 -7.41 16.83 -2.80
C LEU A 31 -6.72 15.73 -3.60
N MET A 32 -7.33 14.54 -3.75
CA MET A 32 -6.76 13.44 -4.53
C MET A 32 -6.61 13.82 -6.01
N ASP A 33 -7.61 14.47 -6.59
CA ASP A 33 -7.57 15.06 -7.94
C ASP A 33 -6.51 16.17 -8.06
N THR A 34 -6.06 16.76 -6.96
CA THR A 34 -4.96 17.73 -6.97
C THR A 34 -3.60 17.03 -6.90
N VAL A 35 -3.51 15.92 -6.15
CA VAL A 35 -2.31 15.09 -6.05
C VAL A 35 -2.01 14.39 -7.38
N VAL A 36 -3.06 13.88 -8.03
CA VAL A 36 -3.00 13.25 -9.36
C VAL A 36 -3.97 14.00 -10.26
N PRO A 37 -3.51 15.13 -10.84
CA PRO A 37 -4.36 15.95 -11.69
C PRO A 37 -4.60 15.29 -13.04
N ARG A 38 -5.79 15.54 -13.58
CA ARG A 38 -6.07 15.31 -14.99
C ARG A 38 -5.17 16.23 -15.82
N ILE A 39 -4.28 15.65 -16.60
CA ILE A 39 -3.33 16.35 -17.45
C ILE A 39 -3.79 16.25 -18.90
N VAL A 40 -3.80 17.39 -19.59
CA VAL A 40 -4.12 17.46 -21.02
C VAL A 40 -3.06 18.28 -21.75
N ARG A 41 -2.73 17.91 -22.98
CA ARG A 41 -1.84 18.72 -23.83
C ARG A 41 -2.55 19.99 -24.31
N ALA A 42 -1.80 21.07 -24.51
CA ALA A 42 -2.33 22.37 -24.92
C ALA A 42 -3.22 22.30 -26.17
N SER A 43 -2.88 21.45 -27.14
CA SER A 43 -3.69 21.27 -28.37
C SER A 43 -5.03 20.56 -28.15
N ALA A 44 -5.22 19.87 -27.02
CA ALA A 44 -6.46 19.15 -26.66
C ALA A 44 -7.27 19.85 -25.56
N ALA A 45 -6.77 20.96 -25.01
CA ALA A 45 -7.41 21.67 -23.90
C ALA A 45 -8.76 22.27 -24.32
N SER A 46 -9.78 22.10 -23.47
CA SER A 46 -11.11 22.67 -23.71
C SER A 46 -11.39 23.85 -22.76
N PRO A 47 -11.81 25.03 -23.28
CA PRO A 47 -12.15 26.18 -22.43
C PRO A 47 -13.24 25.88 -21.38
N SER A 48 -14.13 24.92 -21.66
CA SER A 48 -15.22 24.53 -20.76
C SER A 48 -14.76 23.66 -19.57
N ARG A 49 -13.54 23.11 -19.62
CA ARG A 49 -12.95 22.24 -18.58
C ARG A 49 -11.70 22.81 -17.92
N ALA A 50 -11.34 24.05 -18.27
CA ALA A 50 -10.12 24.72 -17.80
C ALA A 50 -10.00 24.85 -16.26
N ILE A 51 -11.10 24.67 -15.53
CA ILE A 51 -11.15 24.72 -14.07
C ILE A 51 -10.56 23.43 -13.45
N ASP A 52 -10.59 22.30 -14.16
CA ASP A 52 -10.23 20.97 -13.63
C ASP A 52 -9.07 20.30 -14.38
N GLU A 53 -8.55 20.93 -15.44
CA GLU A 53 -7.52 20.35 -16.30
C GLU A 53 -6.17 21.08 -16.12
N LEU A 54 -5.12 20.31 -15.84
CA LEU A 54 -3.75 20.82 -15.89
C LEU A 54 -3.25 20.73 -17.33
N VAL A 55 -3.10 21.89 -17.97
CA VAL A 55 -2.63 21.97 -19.36
C VAL A 55 -1.10 22.00 -19.39
N ILE A 56 -0.50 21.07 -20.15
CA ILE A 56 0.95 21.01 -20.39
C ILE A 56 1.31 21.35 -21.84
N SER A 57 2.53 21.82 -22.04
CA SER A 57 3.10 22.08 -23.36
C SER A 57 3.38 20.77 -24.13
N GLU A 58 3.48 20.85 -25.45
CA GLU A 58 3.88 19.71 -26.30
C GLU A 58 5.30 19.24 -25.96
N GLU A 59 6.18 20.14 -25.51
CA GLU A 59 7.54 19.80 -25.08
C GLU A 59 7.54 18.94 -23.80
N GLU A 60 6.75 19.33 -22.80
CA GLU A 60 6.56 18.57 -21.57
C GLU A 60 5.92 17.20 -21.86
N TYR A 61 4.91 17.17 -22.73
CA TYR A 61 4.28 15.93 -23.15
C TYR A 61 5.30 14.98 -23.82
N GLY A 62 6.08 15.48 -24.76
CA GLY A 62 7.14 14.70 -25.41
C GLY A 62 8.21 14.22 -24.42
N ALA A 63 8.51 14.99 -23.37
CA ALA A 63 9.42 14.55 -22.30
C ALA A 63 8.84 13.39 -21.49
N ILE A 64 7.54 13.43 -21.16
CA ILE A 64 6.84 12.32 -20.48
C ILE A 64 6.82 11.08 -21.37
N ALA A 65 6.48 11.21 -22.66
CA ALA A 65 6.48 10.10 -23.60
C ALA A 65 7.84 9.39 -23.63
N ARG A 66 8.94 10.16 -23.77
CA ARG A 66 10.31 9.62 -23.72
C ARG A 66 10.63 8.92 -22.39
N ALA A 67 10.24 9.50 -21.27
CA ALA A 67 10.50 8.92 -19.94
C ALA A 67 9.78 7.58 -19.73
N THR A 68 8.62 7.39 -20.36
CA THR A 68 7.87 6.12 -20.31
C THR A 68 8.35 5.09 -21.33
N GLY A 69 9.25 5.47 -22.25
CA GLY A 69 9.71 4.59 -23.34
C GLY A 69 8.59 4.21 -24.32
N ARG A 70 7.51 5.01 -24.38
CA ARG A 70 6.35 4.80 -25.25
C ARG A 70 6.27 5.91 -26.30
N GLU A 71 5.69 5.58 -27.46
CA GLU A 71 5.34 6.58 -28.46
C GLU A 71 4.18 7.44 -27.96
N GLU A 72 4.18 8.71 -28.37
CA GLU A 72 3.05 9.63 -28.19
C GLU A 72 1.76 8.99 -28.71
N GLY A 73 0.64 9.13 -28.00
CA GLY A 73 -0.62 8.58 -28.49
C GLY A 73 -1.73 8.42 -27.45
N GLU A 74 -2.83 7.85 -27.94
CA GLU A 74 -4.12 7.75 -27.23
C GLU A 74 -4.02 7.09 -25.85
N THR A 75 -3.12 6.11 -25.67
CA THR A 75 -2.94 5.44 -24.37
C THR A 75 -2.28 6.36 -23.35
N LEU A 76 -1.28 7.15 -23.76
CA LEU A 76 -0.64 8.12 -22.87
C LEU A 76 -1.60 9.27 -22.53
N ASP A 77 -2.36 9.74 -23.51
CA ASP A 77 -3.42 10.75 -23.28
C ASP A 77 -4.46 10.23 -22.30
N ALA A 78 -4.93 8.99 -22.46
CA ALA A 78 -5.91 8.38 -21.57
C ALA A 78 -5.37 8.21 -20.15
N TYR A 79 -4.11 7.81 -19.99
CA TYR A 79 -3.46 7.68 -18.68
C TYR A 79 -3.30 9.04 -17.99
N LEU A 80 -2.80 10.05 -18.70
CA LEU A 80 -2.68 11.42 -18.18
C LEU A 80 -4.04 12.04 -17.85
N ALA A 81 -5.10 11.62 -18.54
CA ALA A 81 -6.45 12.08 -18.30
C ALA A 81 -7.18 11.36 -17.14
N GLU A 82 -6.58 10.33 -16.53
CA GLU A 82 -7.18 9.61 -15.40
C GLU A 82 -7.41 10.55 -14.22
N ARG A 83 -8.56 10.38 -13.54
CA ARG A 83 -8.98 11.22 -12.42
C ARG A 83 -9.36 10.35 -11.22
N PRO A 84 -8.74 10.52 -10.05
CA PRO A 84 -9.05 9.76 -8.84
C PRO A 84 -10.54 9.73 -8.47
N SER A 85 -11.22 10.87 -8.55
CA SER A 85 -12.64 10.97 -8.20
C SER A 85 -13.59 10.19 -9.13
N GLU A 86 -13.17 9.93 -10.37
CA GLU A 86 -13.93 9.17 -11.38
C GLU A 86 -13.68 7.66 -11.30
N SER A 87 -12.66 7.21 -10.57
CA SER A 87 -12.27 5.80 -10.46
C SER A 87 -12.90 5.13 -9.23
N GLU A 88 -13.79 4.16 -9.46
CA GLU A 88 -14.35 3.33 -8.38
C GLU A 88 -13.27 2.46 -7.70
N ASP A 89 -12.30 1.97 -8.48
CA ASP A 89 -11.17 1.20 -7.96
C ASP A 89 -10.33 2.06 -7.01
N PHE A 90 -10.06 3.32 -7.38
CA PHE A 90 -9.36 4.29 -6.53
C PHE A 90 -10.15 4.58 -5.24
N LYS A 91 -11.43 4.94 -5.37
CA LYS A 91 -12.30 5.25 -4.22
C LYS A 91 -12.41 4.07 -3.26
N GLY A 92 -12.53 2.86 -3.80
CA GLY A 92 -12.59 1.63 -3.01
C GLY A 92 -11.30 1.34 -2.25
N LEU A 93 -10.13 1.57 -2.86
CA LEU A 93 -8.85 1.43 -2.17
C LEU A 93 -8.63 2.54 -1.13
N LEU A 94 -9.02 3.78 -1.43
CA LEU A 94 -8.92 4.90 -0.49
C LEU A 94 -9.80 4.68 0.73
N ARG A 95 -11.03 4.20 0.54
CA ARG A 95 -11.93 3.85 1.65
C ARG A 95 -11.35 2.74 2.53
N ARG A 96 -10.78 1.68 1.95
CA ARG A 96 -10.09 0.64 2.74
C ARG A 96 -8.93 1.23 3.54
N GLN A 97 -8.10 2.08 2.92
CA GLN A 97 -6.99 2.71 3.60
C GLN A 97 -7.44 3.57 4.79
N LEU A 98 -8.49 4.38 4.61
CA LEU A 98 -8.95 5.32 5.62
C LEU A 98 -9.84 4.69 6.70
N VAL A 99 -10.52 3.59 6.41
CA VAL A 99 -11.49 2.99 7.34
C VAL A 99 -10.94 1.73 8.00
N SER A 100 -10.33 0.83 7.23
CA SER A 100 -9.84 -0.46 7.73
C SER A 100 -8.43 -0.37 8.31
N TYR A 101 -7.56 0.45 7.72
CA TYR A 101 -6.12 0.43 8.04
C TYR A 101 -5.63 1.68 8.76
N ALA A 102 -6.27 2.84 8.57
CA ALA A 102 -5.96 4.02 9.36
C ALA A 102 -6.42 3.84 10.81
N ARG A 103 -5.50 4.02 11.75
CA ARG A 103 -5.81 3.96 13.17
C ARG A 103 -6.75 5.09 13.56
N GLU A 104 -7.50 4.91 14.64
CA GLU A 104 -8.49 5.89 15.06
C GLU A 104 -7.90 7.26 15.44
N ASP A 105 -6.70 7.26 16.03
CA ASP A 105 -5.91 8.45 16.37
C ASP A 105 -5.43 9.22 15.13
N GLN A 106 -5.33 8.56 13.98
CA GLN A 106 -4.99 9.19 12.69
C GLN A 106 -6.26 9.63 11.93
N ARG A 107 -7.30 8.79 11.97
CA ARG A 107 -8.55 8.99 11.22
C ARG A 107 -9.38 10.16 11.75
N ARG A 108 -9.56 10.27 13.07
CA ARG A 108 -10.41 11.33 13.67
C ARG A 108 -9.89 12.74 13.38
N PRO A 109 -8.57 13.04 13.52
CA PRO A 109 -8.05 14.35 13.14
C PRO A 109 -8.22 14.67 11.66
N LEU A 110 -8.02 13.70 10.76
CA LEU A 110 -8.26 13.89 9.33
C LEU A 110 -9.72 14.26 9.07
N MET A 111 -10.67 13.53 9.64
CA MET A 111 -12.11 13.84 9.51
C MET A 111 -12.44 15.26 10.00
N LEU A 112 -11.85 15.69 11.12
CA LEU A 112 -12.03 17.05 11.63
C LEU A 112 -11.51 18.09 10.63
N ILE A 113 -10.30 17.92 10.10
CA ILE A 113 -9.71 18.84 9.11
C ILE A 113 -10.56 18.91 7.85
N LEU A 114 -11.02 17.77 7.32
CA LEU A 114 -11.91 17.73 6.15
C LEU A 114 -13.23 18.46 6.42
N SER A 115 -13.76 18.37 7.64
CA SER A 115 -14.98 19.08 8.04
C SER A 115 -14.76 20.58 8.18
N ILE A 116 -13.58 21.01 8.63
CA ILE A 116 -13.23 22.44 8.68
C ILE A 116 -13.12 22.98 7.26
N LEU A 117 -12.42 22.25 6.37
CA LEU A 117 -12.21 22.64 4.97
C LEU A 117 -13.48 22.68 4.13
N SER A 118 -14.56 22.00 4.54
CA SER A 118 -15.85 22.06 3.87
C SER A 118 -16.68 23.30 4.25
N THR A 119 -16.24 24.10 5.23
CA THR A 119 -16.92 25.33 5.66
C THR A 119 -16.16 26.57 5.18
N ARG A 120 -16.87 27.61 4.73
CA ARG A 120 -16.22 28.86 4.28
C ARG A 120 -15.22 29.47 5.27
N PRO A 121 -15.53 29.59 6.59
CA PRO A 121 -14.58 30.15 7.55
C PRO A 121 -13.37 29.23 7.76
N GLY A 122 -13.58 27.91 7.77
CA GLY A 122 -12.50 26.94 7.94
C GLY A 122 -11.59 26.84 6.72
N SER A 123 -12.15 26.91 5.51
CA SER A 123 -11.38 27.04 4.27
C SER A 123 -10.52 28.29 4.31
N LEU A 124 -11.08 29.45 4.68
CA LEU A 124 -10.31 30.70 4.76
C LEU A 124 -9.11 30.58 5.69
N LEU A 125 -9.31 29.93 6.85
CA LEU A 125 -8.26 29.72 7.84
C LEU A 125 -7.11 28.82 7.34
N LEU A 126 -7.43 27.74 6.63
CA LEU A 126 -6.45 26.70 6.26
C LEU A 126 -5.87 26.85 4.85
N THR A 127 -6.56 27.59 3.98
CA THR A 127 -6.19 27.73 2.56
C THR A 127 -5.98 29.18 2.14
N GLY A 128 -6.47 30.16 2.93
CA GLY A 128 -6.51 31.56 2.53
C GLY A 128 -7.68 31.92 1.60
N TYR A 129 -8.57 30.97 1.28
CA TYR A 129 -9.74 31.18 0.42
C TYR A 129 -11.05 30.93 1.19
N ALA A 130 -12.00 31.87 1.11
CA ALA A 130 -13.34 31.67 1.67
C ALA A 130 -14.21 30.68 0.88
N THR A 131 -13.76 30.27 -0.31
CA THR A 131 -14.39 29.23 -1.12
C THR A 131 -13.89 27.86 -0.66
N PRO A 132 -14.79 26.89 -0.40
CA PRO A 132 -14.43 25.51 -0.08
C PRO A 132 -13.51 24.88 -1.13
N LEU A 133 -12.61 24.00 -0.68
CA LEU A 133 -11.52 23.47 -1.50
C LEU A 133 -12.02 22.71 -2.74
N ASP A 134 -13.10 21.95 -2.59
CA ASP A 134 -13.78 21.20 -3.65
C ASP A 134 -14.41 22.07 -4.74
N GLN A 135 -14.55 23.38 -4.50
CA GLN A 135 -15.12 24.34 -5.44
C GLN A 135 -14.06 25.23 -6.10
N LEU A 136 -12.78 25.07 -5.72
CA LEU A 136 -11.66 25.80 -6.29
C LEU A 136 -11.17 25.14 -7.57
N ASP A 137 -10.67 25.96 -8.50
CA ASP A 137 -9.96 25.45 -9.68
C ASP A 137 -8.69 24.68 -9.30
N ILE A 138 -8.24 23.82 -10.21
CA ILE A 138 -7.09 22.95 -10.00
C ILE A 138 -5.80 23.72 -9.71
N LYS A 139 -5.63 24.92 -10.28
CA LYS A 139 -4.45 25.76 -10.07
C LYS A 139 -4.40 26.27 -8.64
N SER A 140 -5.53 26.76 -8.14
CA SER A 140 -5.71 27.26 -6.77
C SER A 140 -5.50 26.13 -5.76
N ARG A 141 -6.11 24.96 -6.00
CA ARG A 141 -5.89 23.76 -5.16
C ARG A 141 -4.43 23.33 -5.14
N THR A 142 -3.74 23.38 -6.29
CA THR A 142 -2.32 23.03 -6.40
C THR A 142 -1.46 23.96 -5.56
N LEU A 143 -1.67 25.28 -5.63
CA LEU A 143 -0.94 26.26 -4.83
C LEU A 143 -1.16 26.05 -3.32
N ILE A 144 -2.40 25.77 -2.92
CA ILE A 144 -2.73 25.45 -1.52
C ILE A 144 -1.95 24.21 -1.08
N LEU A 145 -2.04 23.11 -1.83
CA LEU A 145 -1.38 21.86 -1.48
C LEU A 145 0.15 22.02 -1.42
N GLN A 146 0.74 22.76 -2.37
CA GLN A 146 2.17 23.09 -2.36
C GLN A 146 2.57 23.90 -1.12
N SER A 147 1.75 24.88 -0.72
CA SER A 147 2.01 25.70 0.48
C SER A 147 2.00 24.88 1.76
N TRP A 148 1.21 23.79 1.80
CA TRP A 148 1.18 22.89 2.96
C TRP A 148 2.47 22.11 3.13
N GLY A 149 3.18 21.79 2.04
CA GLY A 149 4.45 21.06 2.09
C GLY A 149 5.58 21.82 2.78
N SER A 150 5.57 23.16 2.73
CA SER A 150 6.55 24.04 3.39
C SER A 150 5.97 24.81 4.58
N HIS A 151 4.77 24.45 5.03
CA HIS A 151 4.07 25.16 6.09
C HIS A 151 4.82 25.12 7.42
N TYR A 152 4.75 26.19 8.24
CA TYR A 152 5.47 26.26 9.52
C TYR A 152 4.95 25.26 10.57
N ILE A 153 3.63 24.99 10.57
CA ILE A 153 2.97 23.99 11.45
C ILE A 153 3.27 22.57 10.95
N GLY A 154 3.85 21.74 11.81
CA GLY A 154 4.20 20.35 11.50
C GLY A 154 3.01 19.48 11.08
N ALA A 155 1.87 19.59 11.76
CA ALA A 155 0.67 18.81 11.43
C ALA A 155 0.15 19.03 10.00
N ILE A 156 0.28 20.26 9.46
CA ILE A 156 -0.11 20.56 8.08
C ILE A 156 0.87 19.93 7.09
N ARG A 157 2.18 19.93 7.39
CA ARG A 157 3.18 19.22 6.57
C ARG A 157 2.95 17.71 6.59
N THR A 158 2.64 17.13 7.75
CA THR A 158 2.29 15.71 7.86
C THR A 158 1.06 15.40 7.02
N LEU A 159 0.01 16.22 7.08
CA LEU A 159 -1.18 16.07 6.24
C LEU A 159 -0.82 16.09 4.75
N TYR A 160 0.02 17.04 4.30
CA TYR A 160 0.52 17.09 2.93
C TYR A 160 1.25 15.80 2.53
N ASN A 161 2.20 15.34 3.34
CA ASN A 161 2.96 14.12 3.07
C ASN A 161 2.06 12.87 3.00
N THR A 162 1.12 12.74 3.94
CA THR A 162 0.18 11.62 3.98
C THR A 162 -0.74 11.61 2.75
N LEU A 163 -1.40 12.74 2.44
CA LEU A 163 -2.34 12.82 1.31
C LEU A 163 -1.64 12.62 -0.03
N THR A 164 -0.47 13.24 -0.24
CA THR A 164 0.28 13.09 -1.49
C THR A 164 0.82 11.67 -1.68
N SER A 165 1.32 11.03 -0.61
CA SER A 165 1.84 9.67 -0.68
C SER A 165 0.73 8.66 -0.93
N ILE A 166 -0.38 8.74 -0.20
CA ILE A 166 -1.53 7.85 -0.37
C ILE A 166 -2.16 8.03 -1.76
N GLY A 167 -2.38 9.26 -2.21
CA GLY A 167 -2.97 9.54 -3.52
C GLY A 167 -2.16 8.94 -4.67
N LYS A 168 -0.83 9.15 -4.67
CA LYS A 168 0.07 8.59 -5.68
C LYS A 168 0.11 7.05 -5.63
N MET A 169 0.24 6.47 -4.44
CA MET A 169 0.29 5.02 -4.29
C MET A 169 -1.00 4.35 -4.73
N ILE A 170 -2.16 4.88 -4.34
CA ILE A 170 -3.45 4.31 -4.73
C ILE A 170 -3.67 4.46 -6.23
N HIS A 171 -3.32 5.61 -6.81
CA HIS A 171 -3.45 5.82 -8.24
C HIS A 171 -2.69 4.75 -9.04
N ILE A 172 -1.41 4.54 -8.73
CA ILE A 172 -0.60 3.49 -9.38
C ILE A 172 -1.21 2.09 -9.21
N LYS A 173 -1.75 1.78 -8.03
CA LYS A 173 -2.38 0.48 -7.73
C LYS A 173 -3.75 0.28 -8.43
N SER A 174 -4.44 1.38 -8.74
CA SER A 174 -5.81 1.36 -9.31
C SER A 174 -5.85 1.60 -10.82
N SER A 175 -4.81 2.21 -11.39
CA SER A 175 -4.74 2.55 -12.80
C SER A 175 -4.60 1.28 -13.65
N ARG A 176 -5.53 1.11 -14.59
CA ARG A 176 -5.49 0.00 -15.55
C ARG A 176 -4.50 0.26 -16.68
N LEU A 177 -4.14 1.53 -16.89
CA LEU A 177 -3.23 1.95 -17.95
C LEU A 177 -1.77 1.99 -17.47
N PHE A 178 -1.53 2.11 -16.16
CA PHE A 178 -0.17 2.16 -15.59
C PHE A 178 0.73 0.98 -16.03
N PRO A 179 0.30 -0.30 -15.98
CA PRO A 179 1.13 -1.42 -16.47
C PRO A 179 1.46 -1.29 -17.96
N THR A 180 0.48 -0.89 -18.77
CA THR A 180 0.66 -0.68 -20.22
C THR A 180 1.66 0.44 -20.49
N ILE A 181 1.53 1.58 -19.83
CA ILE A 181 2.42 2.74 -20.01
C ILE A 181 3.85 2.40 -19.59
N THR A 182 4.03 1.80 -18.42
CA THR A 182 5.37 1.52 -17.88
C THR A 182 6.01 0.25 -18.45
N GLY A 183 5.22 -0.60 -19.14
CA GLY A 183 5.67 -1.95 -19.53
C GLY A 183 5.80 -2.92 -18.34
N PHE A 184 5.37 -2.50 -17.16
CA PHE A 184 5.30 -3.36 -15.98
C PHE A 184 4.29 -4.48 -16.23
N SER A 185 4.70 -5.72 -15.98
CA SER A 185 3.82 -6.89 -16.05
C SER A 185 3.66 -7.47 -14.66
N ALA A 186 2.42 -7.50 -14.15
CA ALA A 186 2.10 -8.10 -12.86
C ALA A 186 2.42 -9.61 -12.83
N ILE A 187 2.42 -10.27 -13.99
CA ILE A 187 2.76 -11.69 -14.14
C ILE A 187 4.12 -11.81 -14.85
N PRO A 188 5.10 -12.52 -14.27
CA PRO A 188 6.37 -12.79 -14.92
C PRO A 188 6.21 -13.54 -16.26
N LEU A 189 7.09 -13.24 -17.22
CA LEU A 189 7.07 -13.78 -18.61
C LEU A 189 7.09 -15.32 -18.72
N LYS A 190 7.39 -16.04 -17.64
CA LYS A 190 7.41 -17.51 -17.57
C LYS A 190 6.80 -18.01 -16.26
N TYR A 191 5.69 -17.41 -15.86
CA TYR A 191 4.99 -17.82 -14.65
C TYR A 191 4.55 -19.29 -14.74
N SER A 192 4.98 -20.07 -13.76
CA SER A 192 4.38 -21.36 -13.40
C SER A 192 4.29 -21.42 -11.89
N PRO A 193 3.13 -21.80 -11.31
CA PRO A 193 3.02 -21.94 -9.88
C PRO A 193 4.01 -22.98 -9.38
N GLY A 194 4.78 -22.61 -8.35
CA GLY A 194 5.66 -23.54 -7.66
C GLY A 194 4.87 -24.59 -6.86
N PRO A 195 5.54 -25.60 -6.30
CA PRO A 195 4.88 -26.51 -5.35
C PRO A 195 4.29 -25.72 -4.18
N SER A 196 3.18 -26.21 -3.65
CA SER A 196 2.58 -25.71 -2.41
C SER A 196 2.58 -26.84 -1.38
N TYR A 197 2.82 -26.50 -0.13
CA TYR A 197 2.66 -27.45 0.96
C TYR A 197 1.20 -27.46 1.42
N GLU A 198 0.65 -28.65 1.64
CA GLU A 198 -0.73 -28.80 2.12
C GLU A 198 -0.76 -28.69 3.65
N TYR A 199 -1.01 -27.47 4.13
CA TYR A 199 -1.19 -27.22 5.56
C TYR A 199 -2.58 -27.63 6.02
N THR A 200 -2.67 -28.20 7.21
CA THR A 200 -3.95 -28.42 7.90
C THR A 200 -4.23 -27.23 8.82
N PHE A 201 -5.25 -26.43 8.50
CA PHE A 201 -5.68 -25.32 9.35
C PHE A 201 -6.83 -25.76 10.25
N LEU A 202 -6.67 -25.56 11.56
CA LEU A 202 -7.76 -25.72 12.51
C LEU A 202 -8.73 -24.55 12.37
N GLN A 203 -10.01 -24.84 12.11
CA GLN A 203 -11.06 -23.84 11.96
C GLN A 203 -12.06 -23.99 13.10
N PHE A 204 -12.40 -22.88 13.75
CA PHE A 204 -13.33 -22.86 14.88
C PHE A 204 -14.56 -22.02 14.50
N PRO A 205 -15.79 -22.54 14.69
CA PRO A 205 -16.98 -21.73 14.49
C PRO A 205 -17.05 -20.61 15.53
N GLU A 206 -17.81 -19.56 15.21
CA GLU A 206 -18.12 -18.51 16.18
C GLU A 206 -18.80 -19.12 17.42
N SER A 207 -18.25 -18.81 18.60
CA SER A 207 -18.67 -19.39 19.86
C SER A 207 -18.44 -18.39 20.99
N GLN A 208 -19.36 -18.34 21.97
CA GLN A 208 -19.19 -17.50 23.16
C GLN A 208 -18.13 -18.04 24.12
N SER A 209 -17.84 -19.33 24.06
CA SER A 209 -16.76 -19.97 24.83
C SER A 209 -15.51 -20.16 23.95
N PRO A 210 -14.30 -19.88 24.46
CA PRO A 210 -13.07 -20.09 23.71
C PRO A 210 -12.86 -21.59 23.44
N ALA A 211 -12.29 -21.91 22.27
CA ALA A 211 -11.77 -23.25 22.02
C ALA A 211 -10.54 -23.49 22.91
N ILE A 212 -10.48 -24.66 23.55
CA ILE A 212 -9.38 -25.06 24.42
C ILE A 212 -8.66 -26.23 23.73
N LEU A 213 -7.35 -26.10 23.55
CA LEU A 213 -6.48 -27.10 22.93
C LEU A 213 -5.21 -27.20 23.76
N ASP A 214 -4.68 -28.41 23.89
CA ASP A 214 -3.44 -28.69 24.60
C ASP A 214 -2.34 -29.07 23.60
N PHE A 215 -1.22 -28.35 23.66
CA PHE A 215 -0.02 -28.58 22.86
C PHE A 215 1.20 -28.34 23.75
N ASP A 216 2.32 -29.00 23.44
CA ASP A 216 3.57 -28.80 24.18
C ASP A 216 4.15 -27.39 23.95
N VAL A 217 4.01 -26.88 22.72
CA VAL A 217 4.49 -25.55 22.34
C VAL A 217 3.47 -24.82 21.45
N VAL A 218 3.27 -23.54 21.73
CA VAL A 218 2.53 -22.61 20.86
C VAL A 218 3.49 -21.57 20.31
N ILE A 219 3.52 -21.44 18.99
CA ILE A 219 4.30 -20.43 18.27
C ILE A 219 3.34 -19.38 17.72
N VAL A 220 3.54 -18.13 18.14
CA VAL A 220 2.75 -16.98 17.68
C VAL A 220 3.50 -16.29 16.53
N GLY A 221 2.95 -16.39 15.33
CA GLY A 221 3.51 -15.89 14.08
C GLY A 221 4.23 -16.98 13.27
N SER A 222 3.80 -17.17 12.03
CA SER A 222 4.31 -18.16 11.08
C SER A 222 5.50 -17.66 10.24
N GLY A 223 6.06 -16.49 10.57
CA GLY A 223 7.20 -15.91 9.87
C GLY A 223 8.47 -16.77 9.89
N LEU A 224 9.55 -16.31 9.25
CA LEU A 224 10.82 -17.06 9.10
C LEU A 224 11.30 -17.71 10.42
N GLY A 225 11.33 -16.97 11.52
CA GLY A 225 11.73 -17.51 12.82
C GLY A 225 10.74 -18.56 13.35
N GLY A 226 9.44 -18.25 13.31
CA GLY A 226 8.39 -19.12 13.81
C GLY A 226 8.28 -20.45 13.03
N GLY A 227 8.35 -20.40 11.70
CA GLY A 227 8.31 -21.59 10.85
C GLY A 227 9.49 -22.53 11.09
N ILE A 228 10.71 -22.00 11.21
CA ILE A 228 11.91 -22.82 11.50
C ILE A 228 11.87 -23.37 12.92
N SER A 229 11.46 -22.58 13.91
CA SER A 229 11.25 -23.08 15.27
C SER A 229 10.21 -24.20 15.31
N ALA A 230 9.09 -24.05 14.59
CA ALA A 230 8.03 -25.06 14.52
C ALA A 230 8.56 -26.39 13.97
N LYS A 231 9.31 -26.33 12.86
CA LYS A 231 9.96 -27.50 12.26
C LYS A 231 10.87 -28.20 13.28
N ASN A 232 11.81 -27.49 13.87
CA ASN A 232 12.82 -28.09 14.74
C ASN A 232 12.20 -28.71 16.00
N LEU A 233 11.17 -28.07 16.58
CA LEU A 233 10.46 -28.59 17.75
C LEU A 233 9.59 -29.80 17.40
N ALA A 234 8.89 -29.77 16.26
CA ALA A 234 8.10 -30.91 15.80
C ALA A 234 8.99 -32.13 15.47
N GLU A 235 10.16 -31.91 14.84
CA GLU A 235 11.15 -32.98 14.59
C GLU A 235 11.75 -33.54 15.89
N ALA A 236 11.80 -32.75 16.96
CA ALA A 236 12.19 -33.21 18.29
C ALA A 236 11.07 -33.98 19.03
N GLY A 237 9.90 -34.13 18.43
CA GLY A 237 8.78 -34.92 18.97
C GLY A 237 7.76 -34.14 19.78
N PHE A 238 7.84 -32.80 19.82
CA PHE A 238 6.83 -31.97 20.47
C PHE A 238 5.59 -31.79 19.59
N SER A 239 4.42 -31.74 20.22
CA SER A 239 3.21 -31.23 19.58
C SER A 239 3.27 -29.70 19.52
N VAL A 240 3.22 -29.15 18.30
CA VAL A 240 3.41 -27.71 18.06
C VAL A 240 2.20 -27.12 17.36
N LEU A 241 1.63 -26.05 17.94
CA LEU A 241 0.61 -25.23 17.30
C LEU A 241 1.23 -23.92 16.81
N VAL A 242 1.07 -23.61 15.53
CA VAL A 242 1.41 -22.30 14.97
C VAL A 242 0.13 -21.48 14.82
N VAL A 243 0.11 -20.30 15.41
CA VAL A 243 -1.00 -19.34 15.31
C VAL A 243 -0.53 -18.13 14.55
N ASP A 244 -1.21 -17.77 13.48
CA ASP A 244 -0.96 -16.55 12.72
C ASP A 244 -2.23 -15.71 12.63
N LYS A 245 -2.07 -14.38 12.57
CA LYS A 245 -3.19 -13.46 12.40
C LYS A 245 -3.67 -13.39 10.95
N ALA A 246 -2.85 -13.84 10.00
CA ALA A 246 -3.07 -13.67 8.58
C ALA A 246 -3.34 -15.00 7.86
N TYR A 247 -3.76 -14.90 6.60
CA TYR A 247 -4.16 -16.05 5.79
C TYR A 247 -2.97 -16.65 5.02
N HIS A 248 -3.10 -17.94 4.69
CA HIS A 248 -2.20 -18.63 3.77
C HIS A 248 -2.70 -18.49 2.33
N TYR A 249 -1.78 -18.15 1.43
CA TYR A 249 -2.02 -18.07 -0.01
C TYR A 249 -1.06 -19.01 -0.72
N THR A 250 -1.60 -19.90 -1.54
CA THR A 250 -0.81 -20.90 -2.25
C THR A 250 -0.02 -20.29 -3.40
N SER A 251 1.01 -21.00 -3.87
CA SER A 251 1.77 -20.64 -5.07
C SER A 251 0.89 -20.42 -6.31
N ALA A 252 -0.28 -21.06 -6.38
CA ALA A 252 -1.24 -20.88 -7.47
C ALA A 252 -1.96 -19.53 -7.44
N GLN A 253 -2.03 -18.86 -6.29
CA GLN A 253 -2.66 -17.54 -6.10
C GLN A 253 -1.67 -16.38 -6.24
N LEU A 254 -0.38 -16.68 -6.42
CA LEU A 254 0.69 -15.69 -6.52
C LEU A 254 1.28 -15.67 -7.94
N PRO A 255 1.79 -14.53 -8.44
CA PRO A 255 1.69 -13.21 -7.83
C PRO A 255 0.27 -12.65 -7.88
N MET A 256 -0.08 -11.83 -6.90
CA MET A 256 -1.31 -11.04 -6.91
C MET A 256 -1.08 -9.72 -7.65
N THR A 257 -2.16 -9.03 -8.05
CA THR A 257 -2.05 -7.62 -8.48
C THR A 257 -1.57 -6.74 -7.33
N GLU A 258 -1.07 -5.54 -7.61
CA GLU A 258 -0.57 -4.60 -6.60
C GLU A 258 -1.66 -4.28 -5.56
N ALA A 259 -2.90 -4.09 -6.00
CA ALA A 259 -4.04 -3.83 -5.12
C ALA A 259 -4.33 -5.02 -4.19
N GLN A 260 -4.35 -6.23 -4.74
CA GLN A 260 -4.62 -7.46 -4.00
C GLN A 260 -3.48 -7.80 -3.05
N GLY A 261 -2.24 -7.82 -3.55
CA GLY A 261 -1.05 -8.16 -2.78
C GLY A 261 -0.84 -7.21 -1.61
N MET A 262 -1.00 -5.90 -1.80
CA MET A 262 -0.87 -4.92 -0.72
C MET A 262 -1.89 -5.13 0.41
N ILE A 263 -3.11 -5.59 0.09
CA ILE A 263 -4.17 -5.83 1.06
C ILE A 263 -4.05 -7.20 1.74
N HIS A 264 -3.66 -8.23 0.99
CA HIS A 264 -3.63 -9.62 1.47
C HIS A 264 -2.27 -10.03 2.06
N LEU A 265 -1.18 -9.44 1.58
CA LEU A 265 0.18 -9.89 1.90
C LEU A 265 0.95 -8.94 2.82
N PHE A 266 0.48 -7.70 3.00
CA PHE A 266 1.15 -6.68 3.79
C PHE A 266 0.24 -6.10 4.88
N GLU A 267 0.87 -5.70 5.98
CA GLU A 267 0.20 -4.99 7.07
C GLU A 267 -0.39 -3.66 6.59
N ASN A 268 -1.56 -3.29 7.10
CA ASN A 268 -2.19 -1.99 6.86
C ASN A 268 -2.32 -1.58 5.38
N GLY A 269 -2.50 -2.55 4.47
CA GLY A 269 -2.58 -2.26 3.03
C GLY A 269 -1.25 -1.84 2.41
N GLY A 270 -0.12 -2.14 3.07
CA GLY A 270 1.24 -1.79 2.66
C GLY A 270 1.67 -0.37 3.02
N ILE A 271 1.00 0.28 3.98
CA ILE A 271 1.32 1.65 4.40
C ILE A 271 1.39 1.71 5.92
N ILE A 272 2.62 1.75 6.45
CA ILE A 272 2.91 1.99 7.87
C ILE A 272 3.88 3.18 7.95
N PRO A 273 3.35 4.42 8.05
CA PRO A 273 4.20 5.60 8.13
C PRO A 273 4.81 5.73 9.54
N SER A 274 6.00 6.34 9.63
CA SER A 274 6.52 6.91 10.87
C SER A 274 5.57 7.99 11.41
N GLU A 275 5.73 8.38 12.68
CA GLU A 275 4.86 9.38 13.32
C GLU A 275 4.81 10.71 12.57
N ASP A 276 5.92 11.12 11.95
CA ASP A 276 6.04 12.33 11.13
C ASP A 276 5.76 12.09 9.63
N SER A 277 5.48 10.85 9.24
CA SER A 277 5.31 10.38 7.85
C SER A 277 6.53 10.62 6.93
N SER A 278 7.74 10.70 7.49
CA SER A 278 8.98 10.82 6.70
C SER A 278 9.49 9.46 6.18
N ILE A 279 9.14 8.36 6.84
CA ILE A 279 9.51 6.99 6.47
C ILE A 279 8.23 6.14 6.38
N ASN A 280 8.19 5.21 5.44
CA ASN A 280 7.13 4.20 5.35
C ASN A 280 7.75 2.81 5.46
N VAL A 281 7.18 1.96 6.32
CA VAL A 281 7.62 0.59 6.54
C VAL A 281 6.67 -0.37 5.83
N LEU A 282 7.23 -1.32 5.08
CA LEU A 282 6.50 -2.45 4.51
C LEU A 282 6.73 -3.67 5.39
N THR A 283 5.66 -4.28 5.88
CA THR A 283 5.73 -5.47 6.73
C THR A 283 4.80 -6.54 6.17
N GLY A 284 5.33 -7.75 5.95
CA GLY A 284 4.51 -8.87 5.48
C GLY A 284 3.53 -9.33 6.55
N SER A 285 2.26 -9.46 6.18
CA SER A 285 1.17 -9.94 7.03
C SER A 285 0.38 -11.01 6.27
N ASN A 286 1.00 -12.17 6.11
CA ASN A 286 0.46 -13.40 5.52
C ASN A 286 1.13 -14.60 6.21
N PHE A 287 0.63 -15.81 5.97
CA PHE A 287 1.31 -17.02 6.45
C PHE A 287 2.72 -17.15 5.83
N GLY A 288 3.76 -17.23 6.66
CA GLY A 288 5.18 -17.09 6.25
C GLY A 288 5.74 -15.67 6.45
N GLY A 289 4.88 -14.68 6.72
CA GLY A 289 5.22 -13.31 7.07
C GLY A 289 6.06 -12.60 6.01
N GLY A 290 7.10 -11.88 6.45
CA GLY A 290 8.05 -11.22 5.56
C GLY A 290 8.83 -12.18 4.65
N GLY A 291 8.92 -13.47 5.00
CA GLY A 291 9.57 -14.49 4.18
C GLY A 291 8.87 -14.71 2.84
N THR A 292 7.55 -14.55 2.79
CA THR A 292 6.73 -14.74 1.59
C THR A 292 6.85 -13.58 0.59
N VAL A 293 7.18 -12.37 1.06
CA VAL A 293 7.11 -11.12 0.25
C VAL A 293 8.45 -10.42 0.05
N ASN A 294 9.54 -10.94 0.61
CA ASN A 294 10.86 -10.31 0.50
C ASN A 294 11.53 -10.58 -0.86
N TRP A 295 12.72 -10.00 -1.05
CA TRP A 295 13.53 -10.17 -2.26
C TRP A 295 14.39 -11.45 -2.25
N SER A 296 14.14 -12.40 -1.33
CA SER A 296 14.85 -13.68 -1.21
C SER A 296 16.39 -13.59 -1.10
N ALA A 297 16.93 -12.42 -0.75
CA ALA A 297 18.35 -12.24 -0.54
C ALA A 297 18.78 -12.93 0.77
N SER A 298 19.62 -13.97 0.66
CA SER A 298 20.18 -14.69 1.80
C SER A 298 21.69 -14.50 1.82
N LEU A 299 22.16 -13.66 2.73
CA LEU A 299 23.57 -13.29 2.88
C LEU A 299 24.04 -13.67 4.28
N GLN A 300 25.25 -14.25 4.34
CA GLN A 300 25.87 -14.58 5.62
C GLN A 300 26.21 -13.30 6.41
N PRO A 301 25.88 -13.22 7.71
CA PRO A 301 26.31 -12.12 8.56
C PRO A 301 27.83 -11.98 8.55
N GLN A 302 28.32 -10.75 8.45
CA GLN A 302 29.75 -10.46 8.42
C GLN A 302 30.44 -10.94 9.71
N GLY A 303 31.69 -11.41 9.60
CA GLY A 303 32.41 -12.00 10.72
C GLY A 303 32.54 -11.09 11.94
N PHE A 304 32.69 -9.77 11.74
CA PHE A 304 32.77 -8.81 12.84
C PHE A 304 31.45 -8.69 13.62
N VAL A 305 30.30 -8.79 12.94
CA VAL A 305 28.97 -8.77 13.59
C VAL A 305 28.77 -10.04 14.44
N ARG A 306 29.16 -11.20 13.88
CA ARG A 306 29.09 -12.49 14.60
C ARG A 306 29.97 -12.48 15.84
N LYS A 307 31.17 -11.90 15.75
CA LYS A 307 32.11 -11.73 16.86
C LYS A 307 31.52 -10.84 17.96
N GLU A 308 30.94 -9.70 17.60
CA GLU A 308 30.24 -8.82 18.55
C GLU A 308 29.15 -9.57 19.32
N TRP A 309 28.31 -10.34 18.63
CA TRP A 309 27.26 -11.12 19.30
C TRP A 309 27.81 -12.20 20.23
N ALA A 310 28.88 -12.89 19.82
CA ALA A 310 29.48 -13.95 20.63
C ALA A 310 30.19 -13.40 21.87
N GLU A 311 30.99 -12.35 21.71
CA GLU A 311 31.85 -11.83 22.77
C GLU A 311 31.10 -10.84 23.68
N ASP A 312 30.47 -9.82 23.09
CA ASP A 312 29.87 -8.71 23.84
C ASP A 312 28.47 -9.05 24.36
N ARG A 313 27.74 -9.94 23.67
CA ARG A 313 26.39 -10.38 24.07
C ARG A 313 26.37 -11.80 24.65
N HIS A 314 27.53 -12.43 24.76
CA HIS A 314 27.71 -13.77 25.34
C HIS A 314 26.88 -14.86 24.65
N LEU A 315 26.80 -14.82 23.31
CA LEU A 315 26.09 -15.79 22.47
C LEU A 315 27.09 -16.63 21.64
N PRO A 316 27.80 -17.60 22.25
CA PRO A 316 28.95 -18.28 21.61
C PRO A 316 28.59 -19.10 20.37
N LEU A 317 27.29 -19.40 20.16
CA LEU A 317 26.78 -20.04 18.96
C LEU A 317 27.23 -19.30 17.68
N PHE A 318 27.23 -17.97 17.68
CA PHE A 318 27.47 -17.21 16.45
C PHE A 318 28.90 -17.33 15.92
N THR A 319 29.88 -17.77 16.72
CA THR A 319 31.26 -18.04 16.25
C THR A 319 31.55 -19.53 16.10
N SER A 320 30.58 -20.42 16.34
CA SER A 320 30.78 -21.87 16.22
C SER A 320 30.72 -22.35 14.78
N THR A 321 31.21 -23.57 14.55
CA THR A 321 31.02 -24.30 13.29
C THR A 321 29.55 -24.63 13.06
N THR A 322 28.79 -24.93 14.11
CA THR A 322 27.36 -25.23 14.03
C THR A 322 26.55 -24.10 13.38
N PHE A 323 26.84 -22.83 13.69
CA PHE A 323 26.18 -21.70 13.02
C PHE A 323 26.60 -21.56 11.56
N GLN A 324 27.81 -22.00 11.20
CA GLN A 324 28.27 -21.94 9.82
C GLN A 324 27.64 -23.02 8.93
N GLU A 325 27.25 -24.13 9.53
CA GLU A 325 26.65 -25.31 8.89
C GLU A 325 25.11 -25.29 8.88
N SER A 326 24.49 -24.36 9.62
CA SER A 326 23.03 -24.18 9.70
C SER A 326 22.42 -23.47 8.51
#